data_AF-A0A6A3H3Y7-F1
#
_entry.id   AF-A0A6A3H3Y7-F1
#
_cell.length_a   1.000
_cell.length_b   1.000
_cell.length_c   1.000
_cell.angle_alpha   90.00
_cell.angle_beta   90.00
_cell.angle_gamma   90.00
#
_symmetry.space_group_name_H-M   'P 1'
#
loop_
_entity.id
_entity.type
_entity.pdbx_description
1 polymer ?
#
loop_
_entity_poly.entity_id
_entity_poly.type
_entity_poly.pdbx_seq_one_letter_code
_entity_poly.pdbx_strand_id
1 'polypeptide(L)'
;MPESVNGSVESVRYAKAPHLWALGVGAVVSGDFFGWQSGLVAGFDGLLILLALVTVLYVLLSFSIAELCTTVPVGGGPYVFALHAIGPRAAFFAGLAESLKVVITCAVVVTGISSYMNQLLSLSSDYGPIWWAVFYVLFVSLNIVGI
;
A
#
# COMPACT_ATOMS: atom_id res chain seq x y z
N MET A 1 -6.01 -50.75 -10.09
CA MET A 1 -4.80 -50.16 -10.69
C MET A 1 -5.01 -48.64 -10.68
N PRO A 2 -4.42 -47.87 -9.76
CA PRO A 2 -4.55 -46.42 -9.81
C PRO A 2 -3.53 -45.85 -10.79
N GLU A 3 -4.01 -45.19 -11.83
CA GLU A 3 -3.19 -44.36 -12.71
C GLU A 3 -2.67 -43.15 -11.92
N SER A 4 -1.35 -42.98 -11.98
CA SER A 4 -0.64 -41.82 -11.47
C SER A 4 -1.04 -40.58 -12.28
N VAL A 5 -1.83 -39.68 -11.68
CA VAL A 5 -1.97 -38.31 -12.18
C VAL A 5 -0.65 -37.60 -11.94
N ASN A 6 0.23 -37.69 -12.94
CA ASN A 6 1.52 -37.04 -12.98
C ASN A 6 1.32 -35.53 -13.05
N GLY A 7 2.04 -34.82 -12.20
CA GLY A 7 1.85 -33.40 -11.95
C GLY A 7 2.30 -32.53 -13.11
N SER A 8 1.45 -31.57 -13.43
CA SER A 8 1.91 -30.22 -13.72
C SER A 8 1.22 -29.33 -12.70
N VAL A 9 1.92 -29.05 -11.60
CA VAL A 9 1.53 -27.92 -10.75
C VAL A 9 1.72 -26.70 -11.63
N GLU A 10 0.63 -26.19 -12.21
CA GLU A 10 0.60 -24.85 -12.78
C GLU A 10 1.26 -23.93 -11.77
N SER A 11 2.25 -23.16 -12.20
CA SER A 11 2.88 -22.18 -11.33
C SER A 11 1.86 -21.06 -11.09
N VAL A 12 0.93 -21.28 -10.15
CA VAL A 12 0.06 -20.24 -9.64
C VAL A 12 1.01 -19.21 -9.04
N ARG A 13 1.14 -18.04 -9.66
CA ARG A 13 1.99 -16.97 -9.12
C ARG A 13 1.35 -16.54 -7.79
N TYR A 14 1.98 -16.88 -6.67
CA TYR A 14 1.51 -16.47 -5.34
C TYR A 14 2.67 -15.86 -4.54
N ALA A 15 2.38 -14.77 -3.83
CA ALA A 15 3.33 -14.17 -2.91
C ALA A 15 3.38 -14.99 -1.61
N LYS A 16 4.60 -15.40 -1.20
CA LYS A 16 4.81 -16.07 0.08
C LYS A 16 4.67 -15.06 1.23
N ALA A 17 4.37 -15.57 2.43
CA ALA A 17 4.29 -14.76 3.66
C ALA A 17 5.42 -13.72 3.84
N PRO A 18 6.73 -14.06 3.63
CA PRO A 18 7.80 -13.06 3.75
C PRO A 18 7.71 -11.93 2.71
N HIS A 19 7.25 -12.21 1.49
CA HIS A 19 7.08 -11.18 0.46
C HIS A 19 5.94 -10.23 0.83
N LEU A 20 4.81 -10.77 1.31
CA LEU A 20 3.67 -9.97 1.76
C LEU A 20 4.02 -9.11 2.98
N TRP A 21 4.79 -9.67 3.92
CA TRP A 21 5.30 -8.93 5.07
C TRP A 21 6.24 -7.80 4.65
N ALA A 22 7.19 -8.06 3.75
CA ALA A 22 8.11 -7.05 3.24
C ALA A 22 7.37 -5.92 2.50
N LEU A 23 6.35 -6.26 1.70
CA LEU A 23 5.50 -5.26 1.03
C LEU A 23 4.74 -4.39 2.05
N GLY A 24 4.16 -5.01 3.08
CA GLY A 24 3.44 -4.28 4.12
C GLY A 24 4.34 -3.35 4.93
N VAL A 25 5.46 -3.87 5.46
CA VAL A 25 6.42 -3.07 6.25
C VAL A 25 7.06 -1.98 5.41
N GLY A 26 7.49 -2.30 4.18
CA GLY A 26 8.10 -1.35 3.27
C GLY A 26 7.16 -0.19 2.93
N ALA A 27 5.88 -0.48 2.66
CA ALA A 27 4.89 0.55 2.36
C ALA A 27 4.72 1.53 3.54
N VAL A 28 4.64 1.04 4.78
CA VAL A 28 4.45 1.89 5.98
C VAL A 28 5.70 2.72 6.26
N VAL A 29 6.86 2.06 6.40
CA VAL A 29 8.11 2.72 6.77
C VAL A 29 8.56 3.72 5.71
N SER A 30 8.24 3.47 4.42
CA SER A 30 8.56 4.44 3.36
C SER A 30 7.85 5.79 3.56
N GLY A 31 6.58 5.78 3.99
CA GLY A 31 5.79 7.00 4.20
C GLY A 31 6.27 7.85 5.37
N ASP A 32 6.84 7.19 6.37
CA ASP A 32 7.37 7.80 7.58
C ASP A 32 8.56 8.73 7.31
N PHE A 33 9.43 8.40 6.36
CA PHE A 33 10.67 9.15 6.09
C PHE A 33 10.47 10.61 5.66
N PHE A 34 9.30 10.98 5.15
CA PHE A 34 9.00 12.36 4.75
C PHE A 34 7.92 13.05 5.60
N GLY A 35 7.15 12.31 6.41
CA GLY A 35 6.02 12.87 7.16
C GLY A 35 6.38 13.50 8.51
N TRP A 36 7.45 13.04 9.16
CA TRP A 36 7.71 13.37 10.57
C TRP A 36 8.23 14.79 10.75
N GLN A 37 9.00 15.30 9.78
CA GLN A 37 9.59 16.63 9.86
C GLN A 37 8.53 17.73 9.93
N SER A 38 7.43 17.62 9.17
CA SER A 38 6.31 18.55 9.27
C SER A 38 5.58 18.46 10.61
N GLY A 39 5.48 17.26 11.20
CA GLY A 39 4.87 17.07 12.51
C GLY A 39 5.69 17.69 13.64
N LEU A 40 7.02 17.55 13.58
CA LEU A 40 7.93 18.11 14.58
C LEU A 40 7.94 19.65 14.58
N VAL A 41 7.73 20.27 13.41
CA VAL A 41 7.55 21.74 13.31
C VAL A 41 6.33 22.21 14.13
N ALA A 42 5.29 21.40 14.24
CA ALA A 42 4.09 21.70 15.04
C ALA A 42 4.25 21.41 16.55
N GLY A 43 5.36 20.79 16.95
CA GLY A 43 5.69 20.52 18.36
C GLY A 43 5.86 19.02 18.67
N PHE A 44 6.89 18.69 19.44
CA PHE A 44 7.26 17.31 19.77
C PHE A 44 6.18 16.60 20.63
N ASP A 45 5.72 17.23 21.70
CA ASP A 45 4.77 16.62 22.63
C ASP A 45 3.43 16.31 21.97
N GLY A 46 2.95 17.22 21.11
CA GLY A 46 1.73 17.02 20.32
C GLY A 46 1.88 15.87 19.33
N LEU A 47 3.01 15.80 18.62
CA LEU A 47 3.31 14.69 17.71
C LEU A 47 3.36 13.36 18.46
N LEU A 48 3.96 13.30 19.66
CA LEU A 48 4.08 12.09 20.46
C LEU A 48 2.71 11.55 20.88
N ILE A 49 1.82 12.42 21.37
CA ILE A 49 0.46 12.04 21.78
C ILE A 49 -0.35 11.53 20.59
N LEU A 50 -0.30 12.24 19.46
CA LEU A 50 -0.98 11.82 18.23
C LEU A 50 -0.44 10.50 17.70
N LEU A 51 0.89 10.32 17.69
CA LEU A 51 1.54 9.09 17.27
C LEU A 51 1.08 7.91 18.12
N ALA A 52 1.05 8.06 19.45
CA ALA A 52 0.59 7.01 20.36
C ALA A 52 -0.87 6.64 20.10
N LEU A 53 -1.76 7.64 19.95
CA LEU A 53 -3.18 7.43 19.67
C LEU A 53 -3.40 6.72 18.33
N VAL A 54 -2.77 7.20 17.26
CA VAL A 54 -2.89 6.61 15.92
C VAL A 54 -2.31 5.20 15.89
N THR A 55 -1.23 4.93 16.62
CA THR A 55 -0.66 3.58 16.75
C THR A 55 -1.66 2.60 17.35
N VAL A 56 -2.35 2.99 18.44
CA VAL A 56 -3.38 2.14 19.05
C VAL A 56 -4.52 1.87 18.07
N LEU A 57 -5.02 2.90 17.39
CA LEU A 57 -6.07 2.75 16.37
C LEU A 57 -5.62 1.83 15.23
N TYR A 58 -4.36 1.94 14.79
CA TYR A 58 -3.81 1.12 13.71
C TYR A 58 -3.68 -0.36 14.11
N VAL A 59 -3.26 -0.66 15.35
CA VAL A 59 -3.19 -2.04 15.87
C VAL A 59 -4.59 -2.66 15.94
N LEU A 60 -5.57 -1.92 16.48
CA LEU A 60 -6.97 -2.39 16.55
C LEU A 60 -7.56 -2.63 15.17
N LEU A 61 -7.31 -1.73 14.22
CA LEU A 61 -7.72 -1.89 12.82
C LEU A 61 -7.06 -3.14 12.19
N SER A 62 -5.78 -3.35 12.44
CA SER A 62 -5.03 -4.49 11.90
C SER A 62 -5.60 -5.82 12.38
N PHE A 63 -5.94 -5.94 13.67
CA PHE A 63 -6.59 -7.14 14.19
C PHE A 63 -8.00 -7.35 13.63
N SER A 64 -8.77 -6.27 13.49
CA SER A 64 -10.11 -6.34 12.89
C SER A 64 -10.05 -6.85 11.44
N ILE A 65 -9.08 -6.38 10.64
CA ILE A 65 -8.86 -6.85 9.27
C ILE A 65 -8.37 -8.30 9.28
N ALA A 66 -7.54 -8.71 10.23
CA ALA A 66 -7.07 -10.09 10.34
C ALA A 66 -8.23 -11.07 10.59
N GLU A 67 -9.19 -10.74 11.45
CA GLU A 67 -10.40 -11.56 11.66
C GLU A 67 -11.32 -11.61 10.42
N LEU A 68 -11.43 -10.50 9.68
CA LEU A 68 -12.18 -10.46 8.43
C LEU A 68 -11.51 -11.32 7.33
N CYS A 69 -10.19 -11.30 7.25
CA CYS A 69 -9.43 -12.11 6.29
C CYS A 69 -9.56 -13.62 6.53
N THR A 70 -9.68 -14.07 7.79
CA THR A 70 -9.86 -15.51 8.10
C THR A 70 -11.28 -15.98 7.85
N THR A 71 -12.28 -15.10 8.01
CA THR A 71 -13.69 -15.42 7.75
C THR A 71 -14.04 -15.36 6.27
N VAL A 72 -13.40 -14.48 5.50
CA VAL A 72 -13.65 -14.28 4.06
C VAL A 72 -12.33 -14.39 3.28
N PRO A 73 -11.84 -15.62 2.99
CA PRO A 73 -10.53 -15.85 2.40
C PRO A 73 -10.54 -15.69 0.86
N VAL A 74 -11.02 -14.54 0.38
CA VAL A 74 -11.01 -14.21 -1.05
C VAL A 74 -10.27 -12.90 -1.30
N GLY A 75 -9.61 -12.81 -2.46
CA GLY A 75 -8.96 -11.58 -2.90
C GLY A 75 -10.01 -10.52 -3.26
N GLY A 76 -9.88 -9.32 -2.70
CA GLY A 76 -10.76 -8.18 -3.01
C GLY A 76 -10.83 -7.09 -1.95
N GLY A 77 -10.18 -7.27 -0.80
CA GLY A 77 -9.95 -6.21 0.18
C GLY A 77 -11.23 -5.62 0.77
N PRO A 78 -11.25 -4.30 1.08
CA PRO A 78 -12.38 -3.66 1.75
C PRO A 78 -13.72 -3.79 1.03
N TYR A 79 -13.70 -3.86 -0.32
CA TYR A 79 -14.90 -4.08 -1.13
C TYR A 79 -15.63 -5.35 -0.71
N VAL A 80 -14.91 -6.47 -0.60
CA VAL A 80 -15.51 -7.77 -0.28
C VAL A 80 -15.99 -7.80 1.17
N PHE A 81 -15.23 -7.20 2.10
CA PHE A 81 -15.65 -7.11 3.50
C PHE A 81 -16.95 -6.32 3.64
N ALA A 82 -17.05 -5.16 2.97
CA ALA A 82 -18.26 -4.35 2.98
C ALA A 82 -19.44 -5.04 2.27
N LEU A 83 -19.17 -5.85 1.24
CA LEU A 83 -20.19 -6.63 0.54
C LEU A 83 -20.84 -7.67 1.46
N HIS A 84 -20.03 -8.39 2.25
CA HIS A 84 -20.53 -9.42 3.16
C HIS A 84 -21.15 -8.83 4.44
N ALA A 85 -20.65 -7.68 4.93
CA ALA A 85 -21.10 -7.10 6.19
C ALA A 85 -22.33 -6.18 6.07
N ILE A 86 -22.39 -5.32 5.05
CA ILE A 86 -23.39 -4.24 4.95
C ILE A 86 -24.23 -4.36 3.67
N GLY A 87 -23.62 -4.79 2.56
CA GLY A 87 -24.31 -5.05 1.30
C GLY A 87 -23.77 -4.26 0.10
N PRO A 88 -24.40 -4.40 -1.09
CA PRO A 88 -23.79 -4.00 -2.36
C PRO A 88 -23.50 -2.50 -2.51
N ARG A 89 -24.35 -1.63 -1.95
CA ARG A 89 -24.15 -0.17 -2.04
C ARG A 89 -22.92 0.27 -1.25
N ALA A 90 -22.75 -0.26 -0.03
CA ALA A 90 -21.60 0.03 0.81
C ALA A 90 -20.31 -0.52 0.18
N ALA A 91 -20.37 -1.72 -0.42
CA ALA A 91 -19.26 -2.30 -1.16
C ALA A 91 -18.80 -1.40 -2.31
N PHE A 92 -19.73 -0.87 -3.11
CA PHE A 92 -19.40 0.04 -4.21
C PHE A 92 -18.63 1.29 -3.73
N PHE A 93 -19.11 1.96 -2.67
CA PHE A 93 -18.41 3.12 -2.11
C PHE A 93 -17.07 2.74 -1.50
N ALA A 94 -16.96 1.60 -0.82
CA ALA A 94 -15.69 1.12 -0.27
C ALA A 94 -14.66 0.85 -1.38
N GLY A 95 -15.08 0.22 -2.49
CA GLY A 95 -14.22 -0.03 -3.65
C GLY A 95 -13.78 1.25 -4.36
N LEU A 96 -14.68 2.23 -4.51
CA LEU A 96 -14.34 3.54 -5.06
C LEU A 96 -13.35 4.30 -4.17
N ALA A 97 -13.59 4.34 -2.86
CA ALA A 97 -12.72 4.98 -1.90
C ALA A 97 -11.33 4.34 -1.90
N GLU A 98 -11.27 3.01 -1.94
CA GLU A 98 -10.01 2.26 -2.00
C GLU A 98 -9.25 2.53 -3.31
N SER A 99 -9.96 2.59 -4.45
CA SER A 99 -9.35 2.93 -5.74
C SER A 99 -8.77 4.35 -5.75
N LEU A 100 -9.51 5.31 -5.21
CA LEU A 100 -9.05 6.70 -5.08
C LEU A 100 -7.83 6.80 -4.15
N LYS A 101 -7.85 6.09 -3.02
CA LYS A 101 -6.71 6.01 -2.10
C LYS A 101 -5.46 5.51 -2.83
N VAL A 102 -5.55 4.41 -3.58
CA VAL A 102 -4.40 3.86 -4.31
C VAL A 102 -3.83 4.88 -5.31
N VAL A 103 -4.67 5.58 -6.06
CA VAL A 103 -4.22 6.63 -7.00
C VAL A 103 -3.48 7.76 -6.27
N ILE A 104 -4.04 8.24 -5.16
CA ILE A 104 -3.42 9.31 -4.35
C ILE A 104 -2.11 8.81 -3.75
N THR A 105 -2.05 7.59 -3.22
CA THR A 105 -0.83 7.00 -2.67
C THR A 105 0.28 6.94 -3.72
N CYS A 106 -0.02 6.50 -4.94
CA CYS A 106 0.95 6.49 -6.03
C CYS A 106 1.45 7.91 -6.38
N ALA A 107 0.57 8.91 -6.36
CA ALA A 107 0.93 10.31 -6.59
C ALA A 107 1.83 10.90 -5.46
N VAL A 108 1.56 10.55 -4.21
CA VAL A 108 2.38 11.00 -3.06
C VAL A 108 3.77 10.36 -3.11
N VAL A 109 3.86 9.06 -3.41
CA VAL A 109 5.16 8.38 -3.48
C VAL A 109 6.03 8.95 -4.60
N VAL A 110 5.47 9.20 -5.79
CA VAL A 110 6.26 9.71 -6.91
C VAL A 110 6.73 11.15 -6.69
N THR A 111 5.92 11.98 -6.02
CA THR A 111 6.32 13.35 -5.66
C THR A 111 7.41 13.35 -4.59
N GLY A 112 7.34 12.43 -3.61
CA GLY A 112 8.42 12.19 -2.65
C GLY A 112 9.74 11.82 -3.32
N ILE A 113 9.72 10.81 -4.21
CA ILE A 113 10.91 10.38 -4.97
C ILE A 113 11.47 11.53 -5.81
N SER A 114 10.62 12.28 -6.50
CA SER A 114 11.03 13.43 -7.30
C SER A 114 11.72 14.51 -6.45
N SER A 115 11.23 14.80 -5.25
CA SER A 115 11.87 15.72 -4.32
C SER A 115 13.28 15.26 -3.95
N TYR A 116 13.44 13.98 -3.63
CA TYR A 116 14.75 13.41 -3.31
C TYR A 116 15.71 13.44 -4.51
N MET A 117 15.26 13.12 -5.72
CA MET A 117 16.10 13.18 -6.92
C MET A 117 16.58 14.59 -7.22
N ASN A 118 15.69 15.58 -7.11
CA ASN A 118 16.05 16.97 -7.30
C ASN A 118 17.08 17.43 -6.27
N GLN A 119 16.93 17.02 -5.00
CA GLN A 119 17.92 17.32 -3.96
C GLN A 119 19.28 16.66 -4.23
N LEU A 120 19.29 15.38 -4.62
CA LEU A 120 20.52 14.64 -4.91
C LEU A 120 21.31 15.21 -6.09
N LEU A 121 20.60 15.69 -7.12
CA LEU A 121 21.20 16.23 -8.34
C LEU A 121 21.32 17.76 -8.34
N SER A 122 20.95 18.42 -7.23
CA SER A 122 20.90 19.89 -7.11
C SER A 122 20.10 20.57 -8.23
N LEU A 123 18.99 19.94 -8.64
CA LEU A 123 18.09 20.43 -9.70
C LEU A 123 16.92 21.24 -9.12
N SER A 124 16.39 22.16 -9.94
CA SER A 124 15.16 22.91 -9.61
C SER A 124 13.94 21.99 -9.50
N SER A 125 12.91 22.42 -8.77
CA SER A 125 11.62 21.73 -8.70
C SER A 125 10.92 21.58 -10.06
N ASP A 126 11.32 22.37 -11.07
CA ASP A 126 10.75 22.35 -12.42
C ASP A 126 10.97 21.01 -13.14
N TYR A 127 11.97 20.24 -12.73
CA TYR A 127 12.23 18.90 -13.26
C TYR A 127 11.28 17.82 -12.70
N GLY A 128 10.36 18.19 -11.81
CA GLY A 128 9.40 17.27 -11.18
C GLY A 128 8.64 16.37 -12.17
N PRO A 129 7.99 16.93 -13.21
CA PRO A 129 7.24 16.14 -14.20
C PRO A 129 8.08 15.09 -14.92
N ILE A 130 9.37 15.34 -15.15
CA ILE A 130 10.28 14.39 -15.79
C ILE A 130 10.50 13.18 -14.88
N TRP A 131 10.78 13.42 -13.59
CA TRP A 131 10.91 12.34 -12.62
C TRP A 131 9.62 11.53 -12.48
N TRP A 132 8.46 12.19 -12.48
CA TRP A 132 7.19 11.49 -12.41
C TRP A 132 7.01 10.52 -13.58
N ALA A 133 7.27 10.98 -14.81
CA ALA A 133 7.18 10.15 -16.00
C ALA A 133 8.16 8.95 -15.93
N VAL A 134 9.42 9.18 -15.56
CA VAL A 134 10.44 8.13 -15.47
C VAL A 134 10.05 7.05 -14.46
N PHE A 135 9.68 7.45 -13.23
CA PHE A 135 9.34 6.49 -12.18
C PHE A 135 7.99 5.81 -12.43
N TYR A 136 7.00 6.49 -13.01
CA TYR A 136 5.76 5.82 -13.41
C TYR A 136 6.01 4.75 -14.46
N VAL A 137 6.76 5.06 -15.52
CA VAL A 137 7.09 4.07 -16.55
C VAL A 137 7.84 2.89 -15.93
N LEU A 138 8.82 3.15 -15.06
CA LEU A 138 9.60 2.11 -14.40
C LEU A 138 8.73 1.22 -13.50
N PHE A 139 7.95 1.79 -12.58
CA PHE A 139 7.13 1.00 -11.65
C PHE A 139 5.98 0.28 -12.33
N VAL A 140 5.33 0.90 -13.32
CA VAL A 140 4.28 0.24 -14.10
C VAL A 140 4.86 -0.94 -14.89
N SER A 141 6.02 -0.76 -15.51
CA SER A 141 6.69 -1.85 -16.24
C SER A 141 7.04 -3.01 -15.31
N LEU A 142 7.56 -2.74 -14.11
CA LEU A 142 7.84 -3.78 -13.10
C LEU A 142 6.56 -4.52 -12.66
N ASN A 143 5.47 -3.78 -12.42
CA ASN A 143 4.17 -4.37 -12.07
C ASN A 143 3.62 -5.27 -13.19
N ILE A 144 3.78 -4.89 -14.47
CA ILE A 144 3.35 -5.69 -15.62
C ILE A 144 4.14 -7.01 -15.71
N VAL A 145 5.44 -6.99 -15.41
CA VAL A 145 6.28 -8.20 -15.38
C VAL A 145 5.85 -9.16 -14.25
N GLY A 146 5.18 -8.64 -13.23
CA GLY A 146 4.62 -9.38 -12.11
C GLY A 146 5.65 -9.65 -11.01
N ILE A 147 6.49 -8.65 -10.74
CA ILE A 147 7.46 -8.60 -9.63
C ILE A 147 6.81 -7.92 -8.43
#